data_AF-A0A944PE78-F1
#
_entry.id   AF-A0A944PE78-F1
#
_cell.length_a   1.000
_cell.length_b   1.000
_cell.length_c   1.000
_cell.angle_alpha   90.00
_cell.angle_beta   90.00
_cell.angle_gamma   90.00
#
_symmetry.space_group_name_H-M   'P 1'
#
loop_
_entity.id
_entity.type
_entity.pdbx_description
1 polymer ?
#
loop_
_entity_poly.entity_id
_entity_poly.type
_entity_poly.pdbx_seq_one_letter_code
_entity_poly.pdbx_strand_id
1 'polypeptide(L)'
;MGKYRVAVIGGRPAPVAGAKELGIDVVLVHEEGAYDVAVAQHCERIIHGPLDDGPAILELLKPLHAERPFDRVLTTTEPAAESTGFVVDALGLPGVSEFTARALKDKALTRQLLDEHGISPVRYRMVESAEEIAAFRAEVGDRIIVKPVDGVASLHIHPVDGPEDAAKAWQALREADISTVIAEEYLDGPVVSVDSFSHAGRHLTIGYSEYRMNDRYVEWEVSTPSRYATPWLAELRELTPKLLDAVGLTEGPSHSEFVLTPKGPRVLESHARLAGSGAPELVRRAFGLNLNRMFLTVPLGIDELPQTSPEPLGGAAVRFFTPEPGTVDAVEVDDDAADEVRRVPKDEKQYVFLPYLDEFTDTEVAAVIGKSVGENVPPLLTVADCVSGYVIASGRDADDAVARCEATNDRIRFKTS
;
A
#
# COMPACT_ATOMS: atom_id res chain seq x y z
N MET A 1 16.03 -9.58 -27.49
CA MET A 1 15.76 -10.54 -26.41
C MET A 1 16.56 -10.08 -25.22
N GLY A 2 15.88 -9.77 -24.12
CA GLY A 2 16.48 -9.35 -22.87
C GLY A 2 17.35 -10.45 -22.24
N LYS A 3 18.24 -10.03 -21.35
CA LYS A 3 19.05 -10.92 -20.52
C LYS A 3 18.18 -11.69 -19.51
N TYR A 4 17.18 -11.02 -18.95
CA TYR A 4 16.25 -11.58 -17.97
C TYR A 4 14.84 -11.65 -18.55
N ARG A 5 14.01 -12.53 -18.00
CA ARG A 5 12.59 -12.62 -18.31
C ARG A 5 11.78 -12.79 -17.04
N VAL A 6 10.78 -11.94 -16.82
CA VAL A 6 9.93 -12.00 -15.63
C VAL A 6 8.46 -12.06 -16.02
N ALA A 7 7.66 -12.75 -15.22
CA ALA A 7 6.21 -12.60 -15.26
C ALA A 7 5.76 -11.63 -14.18
N VAL A 8 4.91 -10.66 -14.53
CA VAL A 8 4.32 -9.73 -13.57
C VAL A 8 2.81 -9.90 -13.59
N ILE A 9 2.21 -10.17 -12.43
CA ILE A 9 0.76 -10.41 -12.30
C ILE A 9 0.11 -9.16 -11.72
N GLY A 10 -0.77 -8.52 -12.51
CA GLY A 10 -1.32 -7.22 -12.18
C GLY A 10 -0.27 -6.11 -12.23
N GLY A 11 -0.49 -5.06 -11.46
CA GLY A 11 0.47 -3.98 -11.26
C GLY A 11 0.18 -2.72 -12.06
N ARG A 12 1.11 -1.77 -11.98
CA ARG A 12 1.04 -0.44 -12.60
C ARG A 12 2.26 -0.23 -13.51
N PRO A 13 2.30 0.83 -14.35
CA PRO A 13 3.46 1.11 -15.17
C PRO A 13 4.76 1.34 -14.38
N ALA A 14 4.71 2.07 -13.26
CA ALA A 14 5.92 2.52 -12.55
C ALA A 14 6.88 1.39 -12.13
N PRO A 15 6.43 0.27 -11.51
CA PRO A 15 7.32 -0.84 -11.14
C PRO A 15 7.99 -1.55 -12.32
N VAL A 16 7.44 -1.45 -13.53
CA VAL A 16 8.01 -2.07 -14.74
C VAL A 16 8.67 -1.07 -15.69
N ALA A 17 8.67 0.21 -15.33
CA ALA A 17 9.30 1.27 -16.12
C ALA A 17 10.81 0.99 -16.28
N GLY A 18 11.33 1.23 -17.49
CA GLY A 18 12.74 1.00 -17.83
C GLY A 18 13.17 -0.47 -17.96
N ALA A 19 12.26 -1.45 -17.80
CA ALA A 19 12.59 -2.88 -17.92
C ALA A 19 13.35 -3.23 -19.21
N LYS A 20 12.91 -2.68 -20.36
CA LYS A 20 13.54 -2.89 -21.68
C LYS A 20 14.98 -2.38 -21.73
N GLU A 21 15.26 -1.22 -21.15
CA GLU A 21 16.61 -0.62 -21.09
C GLU A 21 17.55 -1.44 -20.21
N LEU A 22 16.99 -2.08 -19.18
CA LEU A 22 17.69 -3.00 -18.28
C LEU A 22 17.86 -4.41 -18.87
N GLY A 23 17.36 -4.66 -20.07
CA GLY A 23 17.38 -5.98 -20.70
C GLY A 23 16.48 -7.00 -19.99
N ILE A 24 15.36 -6.55 -19.42
CA ILE A 24 14.35 -7.39 -18.78
C ILE A 24 13.14 -7.48 -19.72
N ASP A 25 12.84 -8.70 -20.17
CA ASP A 25 11.61 -8.96 -20.91
C ASP A 25 10.47 -9.24 -19.92
N VAL A 26 9.45 -8.38 -19.91
CA VAL A 26 8.29 -8.49 -19.00
C VAL A 26 7.11 -9.14 -19.72
N VAL A 27 6.61 -10.26 -19.17
CA VAL A 27 5.32 -10.85 -19.53
C VAL A 27 4.30 -10.41 -18.48
N LEU A 28 3.39 -9.51 -18.84
CA LEU A 28 2.34 -9.04 -17.96
C LEU A 28 1.10 -9.94 -18.06
N VAL A 29 0.58 -10.40 -16.92
CA VAL A 29 -0.75 -11.02 -16.82
C VAL A 29 -1.68 -10.00 -16.17
N HIS A 30 -2.77 -9.64 -16.85
CA HIS A 30 -3.73 -8.67 -16.31
C HIS A 30 -5.13 -8.91 -16.85
N GLU A 31 -6.17 -8.52 -16.11
CA GLU A 31 -7.54 -8.49 -16.61
C GLU A 31 -7.70 -7.53 -17.79
N GLU A 32 -8.46 -7.95 -18.80
CA GLU A 32 -8.70 -7.17 -20.02
C GLU A 32 -9.39 -5.83 -19.69
N GLY A 33 -8.79 -4.72 -20.14
CA GLY A 33 -9.35 -3.38 -19.94
C GLY A 33 -9.26 -2.83 -18.50
N ALA A 34 -8.55 -3.52 -17.60
CA ALA A 34 -8.40 -3.14 -16.19
C ALA A 34 -7.02 -2.56 -15.83
N TYR A 35 -6.19 -2.21 -16.81
CA TYR A 35 -4.85 -1.65 -16.62
C TYR A 35 -4.60 -0.42 -17.48
N ASP A 36 -3.65 0.40 -17.03
CA ASP A 36 -3.14 1.52 -17.81
C ASP A 36 -2.38 1.01 -19.04
N VAL A 37 -2.85 1.41 -20.23
CA VAL A 37 -2.27 1.01 -21.52
C VAL A 37 -0.82 1.44 -21.68
N ALA A 38 -0.34 2.45 -20.94
CA ALA A 38 1.06 2.86 -20.93
C ALA A 38 1.99 1.73 -20.49
N VAL A 39 1.53 0.76 -19.69
CA VAL A 39 2.34 -0.41 -19.27
C VAL A 39 2.86 -1.22 -20.46
N ALA A 40 2.12 -1.23 -21.58
CA ALA A 40 2.47 -2.02 -22.76
C ALA A 40 3.81 -1.62 -23.37
N GLN A 41 4.22 -0.35 -23.23
CA GLN A 41 5.51 0.11 -23.73
C GLN A 41 6.69 -0.54 -22.99
N HIS A 42 6.47 -1.06 -21.78
CA HIS A 42 7.48 -1.74 -20.96
C HIS A 42 7.46 -3.26 -21.09
N CYS A 43 6.41 -3.83 -21.69
CA CYS A 43 6.23 -5.28 -21.76
C CYS A 43 6.76 -5.90 -23.07
N GLU A 44 7.25 -7.14 -22.97
CA GLU A 44 7.46 -8.06 -24.10
C GLU A 44 6.09 -8.55 -24.61
N ARG A 45 5.21 -8.91 -23.69
CA ARG A 45 3.90 -9.50 -23.97
C ARG A 45 2.91 -9.16 -22.86
N ILE A 46 1.65 -8.99 -23.23
CA ILE A 46 0.52 -8.92 -22.29
C ILE A 46 -0.37 -10.14 -22.55
N ILE A 47 -0.83 -10.79 -21.48
CA ILE A 47 -1.75 -11.92 -21.49
C ILE A 47 -2.93 -11.53 -20.63
N HIS A 48 -4.14 -11.78 -21.12
CA HIS A 48 -5.34 -11.54 -20.35
C HIS A 48 -5.73 -12.77 -19.54
N GLY A 49 -5.99 -12.57 -18.25
CA GLY A 49 -6.32 -13.63 -17.30
C GLY A 49 -6.76 -13.06 -15.95
N PRO A 50 -7.31 -13.92 -15.07
CA PRO A 50 -7.68 -13.52 -13.71
C PRO A 50 -6.43 -13.13 -12.91
N LEU A 51 -6.61 -12.26 -11.91
CA LEU A 51 -5.54 -11.87 -10.99
C LEU A 51 -5.52 -12.72 -9.72
N ASP A 52 -6.65 -13.30 -9.33
CA ASP A 52 -6.88 -13.98 -8.05
C ASP A 52 -6.94 -15.52 -8.17
N ASP A 53 -6.74 -16.07 -9.37
CA ASP A 53 -6.78 -17.52 -9.64
C ASP A 53 -5.39 -18.04 -10.04
N GLY A 54 -4.64 -18.53 -9.04
CA GLY A 54 -3.30 -19.10 -9.21
C GLY A 54 -3.23 -20.23 -10.25
N PRO A 55 -4.10 -21.26 -10.18
CA PRO A 55 -4.17 -22.31 -11.20
C PRO A 55 -4.39 -21.79 -12.62
N ALA A 56 -5.31 -20.84 -12.83
CA ALA A 56 -5.54 -20.26 -14.15
C ALA A 56 -4.32 -19.49 -14.66
N ILE A 57 -3.66 -18.71 -13.80
CA ILE A 57 -2.42 -17.98 -14.15
C ILE A 57 -1.31 -18.98 -14.49
N LEU A 58 -1.17 -20.07 -13.73
CA LEU A 58 -0.17 -21.10 -13.98
C LEU A 58 -0.36 -21.73 -15.36
N GLU A 59 -1.59 -22.06 -15.75
CA GLU A 59 -1.88 -22.62 -17.07
C GLU A 59 -1.53 -21.65 -18.22
N LEU A 60 -1.68 -20.34 -18.00
CA LEU A 60 -1.25 -19.31 -18.95
C LEU A 60 0.29 -19.20 -19.06
N LEU A 61 1.00 -19.28 -17.94
CA LEU A 61 2.44 -19.04 -17.87
C LEU A 61 3.30 -20.27 -18.13
N LYS A 62 2.82 -21.47 -17.80
CA LYS A 62 3.59 -22.72 -17.91
C LYS A 62 4.11 -23.03 -19.32
N PRO A 63 3.33 -22.85 -20.42
CA PRO A 63 3.87 -23.01 -21.77
C PRO A 63 4.98 -22.00 -22.10
N LEU A 64 4.83 -20.75 -21.63
CA LEU A 64 5.83 -19.70 -21.87
C LEU A 64 7.11 -19.94 -21.08
N HIS A 65 6.99 -20.42 -19.85
CA HIS A 65 8.11 -20.83 -19.02
C HIS A 65 8.87 -22.02 -19.65
N ALA A 66 8.15 -22.97 -20.25
CA ALA A 66 8.78 -24.10 -20.96
C ALA A 66 9.51 -23.68 -22.25
N GLU A 67 9.00 -22.68 -22.96
CA GLU A 67 9.66 -22.10 -24.15
C GLU A 67 10.92 -21.32 -23.75
N ARG A 68 10.79 -20.45 -22.75
CA ARG A 68 11.90 -19.67 -22.18
C ARG A 68 11.61 -19.40 -20.71
N PRO A 69 12.40 -19.98 -19.79
CA PRO A 69 12.17 -19.84 -18.35
C PRO A 69 12.09 -18.40 -17.89
N PHE A 70 11.19 -18.18 -16.93
CA PHE A 70 11.15 -16.95 -16.16
C PHE A 70 12.20 -17.01 -15.04
N ASP A 71 12.89 -15.90 -14.81
CA ASP A 71 13.77 -15.73 -13.68
C ASP A 71 12.98 -15.46 -12.39
N ARG A 72 11.84 -14.78 -12.51
CA ARG A 72 10.93 -14.42 -11.41
C ARG A 72 9.48 -14.34 -11.86
N VAL A 73 8.57 -14.56 -10.90
CA VAL A 73 7.14 -14.20 -11.00
C VAL A 73 6.87 -13.23 -9.86
N LEU A 74 6.38 -12.03 -10.19
CA LEU A 74 6.29 -10.90 -9.26
C LEU A 74 4.92 -10.25 -9.31
N THR A 75 4.54 -9.54 -8.26
CA THR A 75 3.36 -8.69 -8.24
C THR A 75 3.55 -7.51 -7.30
N THR A 76 2.91 -6.39 -7.62
CA THR A 76 2.72 -5.25 -6.69
C THR A 76 1.25 -5.09 -6.31
N THR A 77 0.38 -6.00 -6.76
CA THR A 77 -1.08 -5.89 -6.65
C THR A 77 -1.56 -6.87 -5.60
N GLU A 78 -2.17 -6.34 -4.55
CA GLU A 78 -2.62 -7.12 -3.39
C GLU A 78 -3.62 -8.25 -3.73
N PRO A 79 -4.64 -8.04 -4.58
CA PRO A 79 -5.48 -9.14 -5.08
C PRO A 79 -4.73 -10.30 -5.73
N ALA A 80 -3.54 -10.04 -6.29
CA ALA A 80 -2.73 -11.05 -6.97
C ALA A 80 -1.63 -11.66 -6.09
N ALA A 81 -1.49 -11.27 -4.81
CA ALA A 81 -0.38 -11.69 -3.98
C ALA A 81 -0.33 -13.22 -3.79
N GLU A 82 -1.44 -13.82 -3.34
CA GLU A 82 -1.53 -15.26 -3.06
C GLU A 82 -1.47 -16.10 -4.35
N SER A 83 -2.17 -15.66 -5.41
CA SER A 83 -2.15 -16.33 -6.71
C SER A 83 -0.78 -16.28 -7.38
N THR A 84 -0.04 -15.17 -7.25
CA THR A 84 1.36 -15.06 -7.70
C THR A 84 2.22 -16.03 -6.91
N GLY A 85 2.06 -16.08 -5.59
CA GLY A 85 2.78 -17.02 -4.73
C GLY A 85 2.54 -18.48 -5.10
N PHE A 86 1.29 -18.84 -5.43
CA PHE A 86 0.95 -20.17 -5.95
C PHE A 86 1.75 -20.51 -7.20
N VAL A 87 1.88 -19.58 -8.14
CA VAL A 87 2.67 -19.79 -9.37
C VAL A 87 4.16 -19.87 -9.09
N VAL A 88 4.69 -19.05 -8.18
CA VAL A 88 6.08 -19.11 -7.71
C VAL A 88 6.40 -20.50 -7.20
N ASP A 89 5.57 -21.03 -6.30
CA ASP A 89 5.75 -22.35 -5.69
C ASP A 89 5.61 -23.47 -6.74
N ALA A 90 4.61 -23.39 -7.61
CA ALA A 90 4.36 -24.40 -8.64
C ALA A 90 5.45 -24.47 -9.72
N LEU A 91 6.11 -23.34 -10.03
CA LEU A 91 7.23 -23.28 -10.96
C LEU A 91 8.59 -23.51 -10.27
N GLY A 92 8.64 -23.56 -8.94
CA GLY A 92 9.87 -23.72 -8.18
C GLY A 92 10.82 -22.53 -8.33
N LEU A 93 10.27 -21.32 -8.50
CA LEU A 93 11.05 -20.10 -8.69
C LEU A 93 11.30 -19.39 -7.36
N PRO A 94 12.36 -18.57 -7.25
CA PRO A 94 12.50 -17.66 -6.12
C PRO A 94 11.43 -16.57 -6.18
N GLY A 95 10.93 -16.16 -5.01
CA GLY A 95 9.92 -15.11 -4.88
C GLY A 95 9.15 -15.21 -3.58
N VAL A 96 8.06 -14.46 -3.49
CA VAL A 96 7.11 -14.58 -2.38
C VAL A 96 6.29 -15.85 -2.58
N SER A 97 6.31 -16.77 -1.62
CA SER A 97 5.53 -18.01 -1.66
C SER A 97 4.03 -17.76 -1.45
N GLU A 98 3.18 -18.75 -1.79
CA GLU A 98 1.74 -18.70 -1.48
C GLU A 98 1.51 -18.55 0.02
N PHE A 99 2.26 -19.32 0.82
CA PHE A 99 2.17 -19.26 2.28
C PHE A 99 2.50 -17.88 2.82
N THR A 100 3.61 -17.27 2.37
CA THR A 100 4.04 -15.94 2.83
C THR A 100 3.03 -14.87 2.42
N ALA A 101 2.54 -14.92 1.17
CA ALA A 101 1.53 -13.99 0.70
C ALA A 101 0.25 -14.07 1.54
N ARG A 102 -0.22 -15.29 1.86
CA ARG A 102 -1.36 -15.51 2.74
C ARG A 102 -1.07 -15.07 4.18
N ALA A 103 0.11 -15.36 4.71
CA ALA A 103 0.49 -14.97 6.07
C ALA A 103 0.48 -13.47 6.30
N LEU A 104 0.78 -12.68 5.27
CA LEU A 104 0.74 -11.22 5.31
C LEU A 104 -0.69 -10.67 5.11
N LYS A 105 -1.52 -11.33 4.29
CA LYS A 105 -2.92 -10.90 4.05
C LYS A 105 -3.87 -11.28 5.20
N ASP A 106 -3.71 -12.49 5.74
CA ASP A 106 -4.56 -13.03 6.81
C ASP A 106 -4.07 -12.51 8.17
N LYS A 107 -4.83 -11.57 8.73
CA LYS A 107 -4.52 -10.95 10.02
C LYS A 107 -4.47 -11.96 11.17
N ALA A 108 -5.27 -13.02 11.14
CA ALA A 108 -5.24 -14.06 12.17
C ALA A 108 -3.98 -14.92 12.08
N LEU A 109 -3.57 -15.29 10.87
CA LEU A 109 -2.32 -16.01 10.61
C LEU A 109 -1.10 -15.14 10.96
N THR A 110 -1.12 -13.84 10.61
CA THR A 110 -0.09 -12.88 11.06
C THR A 110 0.03 -12.93 12.59
N ARG A 111 -1.08 -12.77 13.32
CA ARG A 111 -1.06 -12.78 14.80
C ARG A 111 -0.53 -14.09 15.37
N GLN A 112 -0.94 -15.23 14.81
CA GLN A 112 -0.45 -16.53 15.23
C GLN A 112 1.08 -16.63 15.08
N LEU A 113 1.63 -16.24 13.92
CA LEU A 113 3.06 -16.31 13.66
C LEU A 113 3.85 -15.35 14.55
N LEU A 114 3.32 -14.16 14.83
CA LEU A 114 3.93 -13.21 15.77
C LEU A 114 3.98 -13.77 17.20
N ASP A 115 2.90 -14.39 17.66
CA ASP A 115 2.83 -15.03 18.99
C ASP A 115 3.80 -16.22 19.11
N GLU A 116 3.90 -17.07 18.08
CA GLU A 116 4.85 -18.19 18.02
C GLU A 116 6.31 -17.73 18.16
N HIS A 117 6.63 -16.54 17.66
CA HIS A 117 7.95 -15.93 17.75
C HIS A 117 8.12 -15.00 18.97
N GLY A 118 7.05 -14.79 19.75
CA GLY A 118 7.07 -13.93 20.95
C GLY A 118 7.31 -12.45 20.63
N ILE A 119 6.87 -11.97 19.47
CA ILE A 119 7.06 -10.58 19.02
C ILE A 119 5.71 -9.87 18.86
N SER A 120 5.67 -8.56 19.12
CA SER A 120 4.48 -7.73 18.96
C SER A 120 3.17 -8.35 19.52
N PRO A 121 3.11 -8.65 20.83
CA PRO A 121 1.94 -9.28 21.42
C PRO A 121 0.71 -8.37 21.29
N VAL A 122 -0.38 -8.93 20.76
CA VAL A 122 -1.69 -8.30 20.62
C VAL A 122 -2.73 -9.38 20.93
N ARG A 123 -3.60 -9.16 21.92
CA ARG A 123 -4.71 -10.08 22.21
C ARG A 123 -5.69 -10.06 21.04
N TYR A 124 -6.06 -11.24 20.55
CA TYR A 124 -7.02 -11.39 19.47
C TYR A 124 -7.88 -12.64 19.62
N ARG A 125 -8.99 -12.69 18.89
CA ARG A 125 -9.89 -13.84 18.80
C ARG A 125 -10.61 -13.87 17.45
N MET A 126 -10.66 -15.03 16.82
CA MET A 126 -11.62 -15.31 15.75
C MET A 126 -13.01 -15.43 16.33
N VAL A 127 -13.98 -14.69 15.76
CA VAL A 127 -15.34 -14.59 16.30
C VAL A 127 -16.38 -14.97 15.25
N GLU A 128 -17.39 -15.71 15.68
CA GLU A 128 -18.48 -16.21 14.84
C GLU A 128 -19.85 -15.63 15.25
N SER A 129 -19.91 -14.76 16.26
CA SER A 129 -21.14 -14.10 16.68
C SER A 129 -20.92 -12.78 17.45
N ALA A 130 -22.00 -12.00 17.61
CA ALA A 130 -22.01 -10.80 18.45
C ALA A 130 -21.72 -11.11 19.93
N GLU A 131 -22.19 -12.26 20.43
CA GLU A 131 -21.94 -12.72 21.80
C GLU A 131 -20.45 -13.00 22.03
N GLU A 132 -19.77 -13.59 21.04
CA GLU A 132 -18.32 -13.85 21.12
C GLU A 132 -17.51 -12.56 21.11
N ILE A 133 -17.91 -11.56 20.30
CA ILE A 133 -17.33 -10.20 20.32
C ILE A 133 -17.49 -9.58 21.71
N ALA A 134 -18.71 -9.61 22.26
CA ALA A 134 -18.98 -9.04 23.58
C ALA A 134 -18.20 -9.76 24.70
N ALA A 135 -18.09 -11.09 24.62
CA ALA A 135 -17.31 -11.89 25.56
C ALA A 135 -15.81 -11.56 25.48
N PHE A 136 -15.25 -11.44 24.27
CA PHE A 136 -13.86 -11.04 24.09
C PHE A 136 -13.59 -9.64 24.62
N ARG A 137 -14.47 -8.66 24.35
CA ARG A 137 -14.38 -7.31 24.91
C ARG A 137 -14.38 -7.31 26.44
N ALA A 138 -15.22 -8.15 27.06
CA ALA A 138 -15.29 -8.27 28.51
C ALA A 138 -14.01 -8.86 29.11
N GLU A 139 -13.39 -9.84 28.43
CA GLU A 139 -12.09 -10.41 28.80
C GLU A 139 -10.94 -9.41 28.62
N VAL A 140 -10.94 -8.65 27.52
CA VAL A 140 -9.94 -7.61 27.27
C VAL A 140 -10.00 -6.54 28.35
N GLY A 141 -11.21 -6.17 28.78
CA GLY A 141 -11.49 -5.17 29.81
C GLY A 141 -11.60 -3.74 29.27
N ASP A 142 -11.38 -3.53 27.97
CA ASP A 142 -11.30 -2.22 27.31
C ASP A 142 -11.90 -2.28 25.89
N ARG A 143 -11.83 -1.19 25.13
CA ARG A 143 -12.19 -1.13 23.71
C ARG A 143 -11.46 -2.23 22.92
N ILE A 144 -12.19 -2.82 21.97
CA ILE A 144 -11.65 -3.73 20.96
C ILE A 144 -11.95 -3.20 19.56
N ILE A 145 -11.23 -3.72 18.57
CA ILE A 145 -11.52 -3.52 17.14
C ILE A 145 -12.03 -4.83 16.57
N VAL A 146 -13.16 -4.79 15.87
CA VAL A 146 -13.69 -5.90 15.07
C VAL A 146 -13.53 -5.58 13.60
N LYS A 147 -12.92 -6.49 12.83
CA LYS A 147 -12.60 -6.28 11.42
C LYS A 147 -12.60 -7.59 10.62
N PRO A 148 -12.70 -7.55 9.28
CA PRO A 148 -12.47 -8.71 8.44
C PRO A 148 -11.03 -9.21 8.59
N VAL A 149 -10.84 -10.52 8.49
CA VAL A 149 -9.50 -11.14 8.58
C VAL A 149 -8.59 -10.71 7.42
N ASP A 150 -9.16 -10.57 6.23
CA ASP A 150 -8.49 -10.25 4.97
C ASP A 150 -8.92 -8.89 4.39
N GLY A 151 -9.45 -8.01 5.26
CA GLY A 151 -9.96 -6.70 4.88
C GLY A 151 -8.86 -5.73 4.45
N VAL A 152 -9.22 -4.83 3.54
CA VAL A 152 -8.32 -3.85 2.88
C VAL A 152 -8.87 -2.42 3.02
N ALA A 153 -8.01 -1.42 2.85
CA ALA A 153 -8.39 0.00 2.75
C ALA A 153 -9.24 0.53 3.92
N SER A 154 -8.99 0.02 5.13
CA SER A 154 -9.73 0.37 6.35
C SER A 154 -11.25 0.15 6.25
N LEU A 155 -11.71 -0.72 5.34
CA LEU A 155 -13.13 -1.06 5.22
C LEU A 155 -13.57 -1.98 6.37
N HIS A 156 -14.78 -1.72 6.88
CA HIS A 156 -15.42 -2.51 7.93
C HIS A 156 -14.61 -2.63 9.23
N ILE A 157 -13.93 -1.55 9.62
CA ILE A 157 -13.27 -1.45 10.92
C ILE A 157 -14.28 -0.91 11.95
N HIS A 158 -14.61 -1.72 12.95
CA HIS A 158 -15.62 -1.40 13.94
C HIS A 158 -15.02 -1.34 15.37
N PRO A 159 -14.84 -0.14 15.94
CA PRO A 159 -14.57 0.01 17.36
C PRO A 159 -15.77 -0.48 18.19
N VAL A 160 -15.49 -1.24 19.25
CA VAL A 160 -16.52 -1.76 20.16
C VAL A 160 -16.17 -1.34 21.59
N ASP A 161 -16.92 -0.38 22.12
CA ASP A 161 -16.77 0.13 23.48
C ASP A 161 -17.66 -0.63 24.47
N GLY A 162 -18.82 -1.11 24.01
CA GLY A 162 -19.78 -1.88 24.81
C GLY A 162 -20.58 -2.93 24.03
N PRO A 163 -21.47 -3.68 24.72
CA PRO A 163 -22.22 -4.78 24.11
C PRO A 163 -23.13 -4.37 22.94
N GLU A 164 -23.68 -3.15 22.96
CA GLU A 164 -24.51 -2.65 21.86
C GLU A 164 -23.70 -2.45 20.57
N ASP A 165 -22.43 -2.07 20.68
CA ASP A 165 -21.55 -1.90 19.53
C ASP A 165 -21.17 -3.25 18.91
N ALA A 166 -21.04 -4.30 19.74
CA ALA A 166 -20.77 -5.66 19.27
C ALA A 166 -21.88 -6.18 18.35
N ALA A 167 -23.15 -5.95 18.71
CA ALA A 167 -24.29 -6.32 17.87
C ALA A 167 -24.32 -5.54 16.55
N LYS A 168 -24.07 -4.22 16.60
CA LYS A 168 -24.01 -3.36 15.40
C LYS A 168 -22.88 -3.76 14.46
N ALA A 169 -21.68 -4.00 15.01
CA ALA A 169 -20.52 -4.44 14.24
C ALA A 169 -20.80 -5.77 13.54
N TRP A 170 -21.32 -6.76 14.27
CA TRP A 170 -21.67 -8.07 13.70
C TRP A 170 -22.70 -7.96 12.58
N GLN A 171 -23.77 -7.19 12.81
CA GLN A 171 -24.81 -6.98 11.80
C GLN A 171 -24.22 -6.33 10.53
N ALA A 172 -23.44 -5.26 10.67
CA ALA A 172 -22.84 -4.56 9.54
C ALA A 172 -21.90 -5.48 8.73
N LEU A 173 -21.12 -6.33 9.39
CA LEU A 173 -20.24 -7.30 8.72
C LEU A 173 -21.03 -8.37 7.95
N ARG A 174 -22.14 -8.87 8.52
CA ARG A 174 -23.01 -9.84 7.84
C ARG A 174 -23.74 -9.23 6.64
N GLU A 175 -24.21 -7.98 6.77
CA GLU A 175 -24.85 -7.24 5.66
C GLU A 175 -23.87 -7.00 4.50
N ALA A 176 -22.57 -6.93 4.80
CA ALA A 176 -21.50 -6.82 3.81
C ALA A 176 -20.99 -8.18 3.28
N ASP A 177 -21.66 -9.29 3.61
CA ASP A 177 -21.26 -10.66 3.23
C ASP A 177 -19.87 -11.08 3.71
N ILE A 178 -19.36 -10.43 4.77
CA ILE A 178 -18.07 -10.77 5.37
C ILE A 178 -18.32 -11.87 6.39
N SER A 179 -17.75 -13.05 6.17
CA SER A 179 -17.96 -14.24 7.00
C SER A 179 -16.86 -14.48 8.03
N THR A 180 -15.61 -14.16 7.72
CA THR A 180 -14.41 -14.36 8.55
C THR A 180 -14.01 -13.09 9.29
N VAL A 181 -14.15 -13.11 10.62
CA VAL A 181 -14.02 -11.91 11.46
C VAL A 181 -13.03 -12.15 12.60
N ILE A 182 -12.17 -11.17 12.82
CA ILE A 182 -11.23 -11.12 13.95
C ILE A 182 -11.58 -9.94 14.85
N ALA A 183 -11.51 -10.17 16.16
CA ALA A 183 -11.53 -9.14 17.18
C ALA A 183 -10.13 -9.00 17.79
N GLU A 184 -9.62 -7.77 17.91
CA GLU A 184 -8.31 -7.45 18.48
C GLU A 184 -8.45 -6.44 19.63
N GLU A 185 -7.55 -6.48 20.61
CA GLU A 185 -7.47 -5.38 21.58
C GLU A 185 -7.15 -4.07 20.88
N TYR A 186 -7.71 -2.96 21.38
CA TYR A 186 -7.44 -1.65 20.82
C TYR A 186 -6.00 -1.23 21.10
N LEU A 187 -5.26 -0.89 20.04
CA LEU A 187 -3.93 -0.32 20.13
C LEU A 187 -4.06 1.20 20.13
N ASP A 188 -3.69 1.82 21.25
CA ASP A 188 -3.75 3.27 21.43
C ASP A 188 -2.43 3.92 21.04
N GLY A 189 -2.44 4.76 19.99
CA GLY A 189 -1.28 5.47 19.49
C GLY A 189 -1.40 5.90 18.02
N PRO A 190 -0.47 6.73 17.52
CA PRO A 190 -0.44 7.07 16.10
C PRO A 190 -0.05 5.85 15.26
N VAL A 191 -0.65 5.77 14.06
CA VAL A 191 -0.29 4.79 13.04
C VAL A 191 0.86 5.33 12.21
N VAL A 192 1.86 4.49 11.98
CA VAL A 192 2.99 4.75 11.06
C VAL A 192 3.22 3.50 10.22
N SER A 193 3.88 3.66 9.08
CA SER A 193 4.35 2.53 8.29
C SER A 193 5.85 2.52 8.11
N VAL A 194 6.36 1.33 7.84
CA VAL A 194 7.75 1.07 7.46
C VAL A 194 7.76 0.39 6.10
N ASP A 195 8.25 1.09 5.10
CA ASP A 195 8.55 0.53 3.78
C ASP A 195 9.91 -0.14 3.82
N SER A 196 9.96 -1.41 3.45
CA SER A 196 11.19 -2.21 3.48
C SER A 196 11.39 -2.97 2.17
N PHE A 197 12.61 -3.44 1.94
CA PHE A 197 12.93 -4.28 0.81
C PHE A 197 13.76 -5.48 1.26
N SER A 198 13.38 -6.67 0.79
CA SER A 198 13.97 -7.94 1.17
C SER A 198 14.75 -8.56 0.01
N HIS A 199 15.90 -9.16 0.31
CA HIS A 199 16.64 -9.97 -0.65
C HIS A 199 17.44 -11.06 0.06
N ALA A 200 17.24 -12.31 -0.36
CA ALA A 200 17.87 -13.49 0.25
C ALA A 200 17.68 -13.55 1.78
N GLY A 201 16.48 -13.20 2.27
CA GLY A 201 16.14 -13.18 3.70
C GLY A 201 16.73 -12.00 4.48
N ARG A 202 17.47 -11.09 3.83
CA ARG A 202 17.91 -9.85 4.47
C ARG A 202 16.87 -8.75 4.24
N HIS A 203 16.39 -8.17 5.33
CA HIS A 203 15.39 -7.11 5.34
C HIS A 203 16.04 -5.75 5.56
N LEU A 204 15.82 -4.81 4.64
CA LEU A 204 16.25 -3.43 4.74
C LEU A 204 15.04 -2.53 4.97
N THR A 205 14.92 -1.91 6.14
CA THR A 205 13.92 -0.86 6.38
C THR A 205 14.39 0.45 5.76
N ILE A 206 13.52 1.13 5.03
CA ILE A 206 13.86 2.28 4.18
C ILE A 206 12.99 3.48 4.53
N GLY A 207 11.69 3.42 4.21
CA GLY A 207 10.75 4.51 4.38
C GLY A 207 10.05 4.42 5.72
N TYR A 208 9.79 5.56 6.35
CA TYR A 208 8.97 5.65 7.55
C TYR A 208 7.93 6.73 7.29
N SER A 209 6.66 6.35 7.23
CA SER A 209 5.60 7.28 6.83
C SER A 209 4.55 7.42 7.92
N GLU A 210 3.93 8.60 7.99
CA GLU A 210 2.80 8.87 8.86
C GLU A 210 1.66 9.48 8.07
N TYR A 211 0.50 9.48 8.71
CA TYR A 211 -0.76 9.74 8.04
C TYR A 211 -1.56 10.81 8.78
N ARG A 212 -2.32 11.61 8.03
CA ARG A 212 -3.51 12.25 8.58
C ARG A 212 -4.74 11.49 8.11
N MET A 213 -5.58 11.15 9.08
CA MET A 213 -6.76 10.32 8.88
C MET A 213 -8.03 11.04 9.35
N ASN A 214 -9.19 10.65 8.82
CA ASN A 214 -10.48 11.02 9.42
C ASN A 214 -10.89 10.01 10.53
N ASP A 215 -12.09 10.18 11.09
CA ASP A 215 -12.67 9.31 12.12
C ASP A 215 -12.97 7.87 11.64
N ARG A 216 -12.88 7.62 10.32
CA ARG A 216 -13.03 6.32 9.67
C ARG A 216 -11.71 5.71 9.25
N TYR A 217 -10.58 6.25 9.70
CA TYR A 217 -9.23 5.79 9.35
C TYR A 217 -8.90 5.93 7.85
N VAL A 218 -9.57 6.84 7.14
CA VAL A 218 -9.23 7.17 5.75
C VAL A 218 -8.07 8.14 5.72
N GLU A 219 -6.97 7.69 5.12
CA GLU A 219 -5.74 8.47 4.93
C GLU A 219 -5.93 9.49 3.81
N TRP A 220 -5.87 10.78 4.16
CA TRP A 220 -5.96 11.87 3.20
C TRP A 220 -4.66 12.69 3.08
N GLU A 221 -3.66 12.40 3.91
CA GLU A 221 -2.31 12.94 3.78
C GLU A 221 -1.31 11.87 4.23
N VAL A 222 -0.20 11.75 3.50
CA VAL A 222 0.94 10.90 3.84
C VAL A 222 2.20 11.76 3.85
N SER A 223 3.06 11.63 4.85
CA SER A 223 4.36 12.31 4.89
C SER A 223 5.49 11.40 5.35
N THR A 224 6.68 11.66 4.82
CA THR A 224 7.89 10.84 4.98
C THR A 224 9.11 11.78 5.06
N PRO A 225 10.03 11.63 6.03
CA PRO A 225 10.03 10.67 7.13
C PRO A 225 9.00 11.01 8.22
N SER A 226 8.49 10.00 8.92
CA SER A 226 7.55 10.19 10.03
C SER A 226 8.22 10.81 11.26
N ARG A 227 7.59 11.87 11.75
CA ARG A 227 7.88 12.55 13.02
C ARG A 227 7.49 11.67 14.21
N TYR A 228 6.37 10.94 14.09
CA TYR A 228 5.93 9.99 15.12
C TYR A 228 6.87 8.78 15.22
N ALA A 229 7.40 8.28 14.11
CA ALA A 229 8.31 7.12 14.10
C ALA A 229 9.72 7.47 14.58
N THR A 230 10.13 8.75 14.50
CA THR A 230 11.51 9.19 14.82
C THR A 230 12.00 8.73 16.21
N PRO A 231 11.20 8.84 17.30
CA PRO A 231 11.61 8.32 18.61
C PRO A 231 11.70 6.79 18.71
N TRP A 232 11.12 6.05 17.76
CA TRP A 232 10.97 4.59 17.76
C TRP A 232 11.76 3.90 16.64
N LEU A 233 12.67 4.61 15.95
CA LEU A 233 13.36 4.06 14.78
C LEU A 233 14.17 2.81 15.11
N ALA A 234 14.79 2.74 16.29
CA ALA A 234 15.56 1.56 16.70
C ALA A 234 14.63 0.34 16.86
N GLU A 235 13.51 0.51 17.55
CA GLU A 235 12.50 -0.51 17.77
C GLU A 235 11.84 -0.96 16.46
N LEU A 236 11.55 -0.03 15.56
CA LEU A 236 10.98 -0.34 14.24
C LEU A 236 12.01 -1.06 13.33
N ARG A 237 13.28 -0.65 13.37
CA ARG A 237 14.40 -1.31 12.66
C ARG A 237 14.66 -2.72 13.18
N GLU A 238 14.33 -3.00 14.44
CA GLU A 238 14.44 -4.35 15.02
C GLU A 238 13.18 -5.20 14.78
N LEU A 239 11.99 -4.61 14.97
CA LEU A 239 10.72 -5.33 14.89
C LEU A 239 10.37 -5.72 13.46
N THR A 240 10.63 -4.83 12.48
CA THR A 240 10.23 -5.08 11.09
C THR A 240 10.93 -6.32 10.50
N PRO A 241 12.26 -6.49 10.58
CA PRO A 241 12.91 -7.72 10.13
C PRO A 241 12.37 -8.98 10.82
N LYS A 242 12.12 -8.94 12.13
CA LYS A 242 11.56 -10.10 12.87
C LYS A 242 10.16 -10.48 12.39
N LEU A 243 9.31 -9.50 12.09
CA LEU A 243 8.00 -9.73 11.48
C LEU A 243 8.15 -10.40 10.10
N LEU A 244 9.06 -9.89 9.26
CA LEU A 244 9.26 -10.40 7.91
C LEU A 244 9.91 -11.80 7.91
N ASP A 245 10.79 -12.09 8.87
CA ASP A 245 11.32 -13.43 9.12
C ASP A 245 10.20 -14.40 9.56
N ALA A 246 9.34 -13.96 10.50
CA ALA A 246 8.27 -14.79 11.05
C ALA A 246 7.22 -15.22 9.99
N VAL A 247 6.95 -14.36 9.01
CA VAL A 247 6.05 -14.67 7.87
C VAL A 247 6.78 -15.35 6.70
N GLY A 248 8.10 -15.54 6.80
CA GLY A 248 8.92 -16.21 5.80
C GLY A 248 9.18 -15.40 4.53
N LEU A 249 9.10 -14.07 4.59
CA LEU A 249 9.44 -13.23 3.44
C LEU A 249 10.94 -13.30 3.17
N THR A 250 11.34 -13.48 1.91
CA THR A 250 12.76 -13.58 1.55
C THR A 250 13.20 -12.62 0.44
N GLU A 251 12.25 -12.16 -0.38
CA GLU A 251 12.52 -11.30 -1.53
C GLU A 251 11.36 -10.31 -1.74
N GLY A 252 11.68 -9.11 -2.22
CA GLY A 252 10.70 -8.13 -2.67
C GLY A 252 10.37 -7.03 -1.64
N PRO A 253 9.53 -6.06 -2.02
CA PRO A 253 9.12 -4.98 -1.15
C PRO A 253 8.13 -5.48 -0.09
N SER A 254 8.11 -4.79 1.05
CA SER A 254 7.05 -4.92 2.04
C SER A 254 6.62 -3.57 2.59
N HIS A 255 5.33 -3.43 2.84
CA HIS A 255 4.74 -2.30 3.55
C HIS A 255 4.14 -2.80 4.86
N SER A 256 4.71 -2.39 6.00
CA SER A 256 4.26 -2.82 7.32
C SER A 256 3.75 -1.63 8.13
N GLU A 257 2.56 -1.74 8.68
CA GLU A 257 1.95 -0.72 9.51
C GLU A 257 2.08 -1.06 10.99
N PHE A 258 2.27 -0.03 11.81
CA PHE A 258 2.46 -0.15 13.25
C PHE A 258 1.64 0.89 13.99
N VAL A 259 1.11 0.51 15.14
CA VAL A 259 0.61 1.47 16.13
C VAL A 259 1.70 1.72 17.17
N LEU A 260 2.06 2.99 17.37
CA LEU A 260 3.05 3.41 18.34
C LEU A 260 2.42 3.58 19.72
N THR A 261 2.30 2.46 20.45
CA THR A 261 1.66 2.47 21.77
C THR A 261 2.58 3.03 22.87
N PRO A 262 2.05 3.40 24.05
CA PRO A 262 2.87 3.73 25.21
C PRO A 262 3.83 2.62 25.66
N LYS A 263 3.60 1.36 25.23
CA LYS A 263 4.44 0.19 25.52
C LYS A 263 5.32 -0.21 24.31
N GLY A 264 5.51 0.71 23.36
CA GLY A 264 6.27 0.52 22.13
C GLY A 264 5.43 0.10 20.92
N PRO A 265 6.06 0.01 19.74
CA PRO A 265 5.38 -0.32 18.49
C PRO A 265 4.69 -1.69 18.56
N ARG A 266 3.54 -1.80 17.91
CA ARG A 266 2.82 -3.05 17.68
C ARG A 266 2.47 -3.15 16.21
N VAL A 267 2.73 -4.30 15.60
CA VAL A 267 2.35 -4.61 14.23
C VAL A 267 0.84 -4.48 14.10
N LEU A 268 0.40 -3.61 13.21
CA LEU A 268 -1.01 -3.49 12.85
C LEU A 268 -1.35 -4.47 11.73
N GLU A 269 -0.60 -4.40 10.62
CA GLU A 269 -0.68 -5.28 9.46
C GLU A 269 0.60 -5.18 8.60
N SER A 270 0.76 -6.06 7.61
CA SER A 270 1.91 -6.04 6.70
C SER A 270 1.58 -6.69 5.37
N HIS A 271 2.21 -6.24 4.28
CA HIS A 271 1.96 -6.73 2.94
C HIS A 271 3.25 -6.86 2.14
N ALA A 272 3.38 -7.91 1.32
CA ALA A 272 4.53 -8.11 0.40
C ALA A 272 4.36 -7.32 -0.92
N ARG A 273 4.08 -6.02 -0.82
CA ARG A 273 3.95 -5.12 -1.97
C ARG A 273 4.51 -3.74 -1.67
N LEU A 274 4.62 -2.94 -2.72
CA LEU A 274 4.81 -1.50 -2.59
C LEU A 274 3.58 -0.85 -1.92
N ALA A 275 3.84 0.19 -1.14
CA ALA A 275 2.82 0.97 -0.47
C ALA A 275 1.90 1.71 -1.44
N GLY A 276 0.67 1.99 -0.97
CA GLY A 276 -0.30 2.83 -1.67
C GLY A 276 0.02 4.32 -1.53
N SER A 277 -0.94 5.18 -1.92
CA SER A 277 -0.96 6.62 -1.60
C SER A 277 0.32 7.41 -1.95
N GLY A 278 1.10 6.94 -2.92
CA GLY A 278 2.30 7.63 -3.40
C GLY A 278 3.53 7.42 -2.51
N ALA A 279 3.45 6.59 -1.47
CA ALA A 279 4.56 6.35 -0.55
C ALA A 279 5.88 5.90 -1.23
N PRO A 280 5.90 5.08 -2.30
CA PRO A 280 7.15 4.78 -3.02
C PRO A 280 7.85 6.03 -3.59
N GLU A 281 7.08 7.03 -4.03
CA GLU A 281 7.59 8.30 -4.52
C GLU A 281 8.05 9.20 -3.36
N LEU A 282 7.32 9.21 -2.24
CA LEU A 282 7.76 9.91 -1.02
C LEU A 282 9.08 9.36 -0.49
N VAL A 283 9.25 8.03 -0.49
CA VAL A 283 10.50 7.36 -0.13
C VAL A 283 11.61 7.75 -1.08
N ARG A 284 11.35 7.82 -2.39
CA ARG A 284 12.34 8.28 -3.37
C ARG A 284 12.79 9.71 -3.10
N ARG A 285 11.86 10.64 -2.83
CA ARG A 285 12.15 12.05 -2.53
C ARG A 285 12.89 12.23 -1.20
N ALA A 286 12.46 11.52 -0.15
CA ALA A 286 12.97 11.69 1.21
C ALA A 286 14.24 10.88 1.50
N PHE A 287 14.43 9.70 0.89
CA PHE A 287 15.55 8.79 1.18
C PHE A 287 16.44 8.50 -0.05
N GLY A 288 16.05 8.95 -1.24
CA GLY A 288 16.83 8.76 -2.47
C GLY A 288 16.77 7.35 -3.06
N LEU A 289 15.97 6.43 -2.50
CA LEU A 289 15.81 5.07 -3.01
C LEU A 289 14.52 4.92 -3.83
N ASN A 290 14.65 4.42 -5.05
CA ASN A 290 13.52 4.16 -5.94
C ASN A 290 13.02 2.71 -5.77
N LEU A 291 12.00 2.53 -4.93
CA LEU A 291 11.43 1.20 -4.68
C LEU A 291 10.79 0.56 -5.92
N ASN A 292 10.23 1.37 -6.84
CA ASN A 292 9.70 0.89 -8.12
C ASN A 292 10.81 0.27 -8.99
N ARG A 293 12.00 0.90 -9.05
CA ARG A 293 13.15 0.32 -9.75
C ARG A 293 13.63 -0.96 -9.07
N MET A 294 13.80 -0.91 -7.75
CA MET A 294 14.29 -2.04 -6.95
C MET A 294 13.42 -3.29 -7.10
N PHE A 295 12.10 -3.11 -7.31
CA PHE A 295 11.14 -4.20 -7.54
C PHE A 295 11.58 -5.19 -8.62
N LEU A 296 12.16 -4.71 -9.72
CA LEU A 296 12.71 -5.58 -10.76
C LEU A 296 14.21 -5.86 -10.56
N THR A 297 14.98 -4.85 -10.17
CA THR A 297 16.45 -4.92 -10.26
C THR A 297 17.09 -5.74 -9.15
N VAL A 298 16.59 -5.64 -7.92
CA VAL A 298 17.17 -6.34 -6.76
C VAL A 298 16.96 -7.86 -6.84
N PRO A 299 15.76 -8.38 -7.13
CA PRO A 299 15.55 -9.81 -7.37
C PRO A 299 16.47 -10.42 -8.44
N LEU A 300 16.77 -9.65 -9.49
CA LEU A 300 17.56 -10.10 -10.63
C LEU A 300 19.08 -9.87 -10.44
N GLY A 301 19.48 -9.29 -9.30
CA GLY A 301 20.88 -8.95 -9.01
C GLY A 301 21.46 -7.88 -9.94
N ILE A 302 20.61 -7.03 -10.53
CA ILE A 302 21.01 -5.89 -11.35
C ILE A 302 21.47 -4.73 -10.46
N ASP A 303 20.69 -4.44 -9.42
CA ASP A 303 21.07 -3.52 -8.37
C ASP A 303 21.27 -4.33 -7.07
N GLU A 304 22.23 -3.93 -6.24
CA GLU A 304 22.41 -4.51 -4.91
C GLU A 304 21.43 -3.90 -3.91
N LEU A 305 20.90 -4.72 -3.01
CA LEU A 305 20.18 -4.21 -1.83
C LEU A 305 21.20 -3.44 -0.94
N PRO A 306 20.96 -2.17 -0.58
CA PRO A 306 21.91 -1.42 0.26
C PRO A 306 22.26 -2.15 1.56
N GLN A 307 23.48 -1.96 2.05
CA GLN A 307 23.97 -2.69 3.24
C GLN A 307 23.37 -2.18 4.55
N THR A 308 23.00 -0.90 4.61
CA THR A 308 22.44 -0.25 5.79
C THR A 308 21.22 0.58 5.41
N SER A 309 20.26 0.70 6.33
CA SER A 309 19.11 1.58 6.12
C SER A 309 19.57 3.00 5.81
N PRO A 310 18.96 3.69 4.83
CA PRO A 310 19.32 5.07 4.52
C PRO A 310 18.87 6.01 5.64
N GLU A 311 19.57 7.15 5.75
CA GLU A 311 19.11 8.29 6.53
C GLU A 311 18.35 9.27 5.62
N PRO A 312 17.38 10.04 6.16
CA PRO A 312 16.63 10.99 5.35
C PRO A 312 17.53 12.09 4.74
N LEU A 313 17.31 12.40 3.47
CA LEU A 313 17.93 13.49 2.72
C LEU A 313 17.08 14.77 2.76
N GLY A 314 15.79 14.64 3.10
CA GLY A 314 14.81 15.71 3.18
C GLY A 314 13.46 15.16 3.64
N GLY A 315 12.37 15.88 3.35
CA GLY A 315 11.02 15.39 3.55
C GLY A 315 10.17 15.47 2.30
N ALA A 316 9.13 14.67 2.26
CA ALA A 316 8.13 14.67 1.21
C ALA A 316 6.74 14.39 1.78
N ALA A 317 5.71 14.98 1.17
CA ALA A 317 4.33 14.77 1.55
C ALA A 317 3.43 14.71 0.31
N VAL A 318 2.37 13.89 0.39
CA VAL A 318 1.23 13.90 -0.52
C VAL A 318 0.00 14.22 0.30
N ARG A 319 -0.82 15.16 -0.20
CA ARG A 319 -2.10 15.53 0.41
C ARG A 319 -3.20 15.48 -0.64
N PHE A 320 -4.26 14.75 -0.37
CA PHE A 320 -5.43 14.72 -1.25
C PHE A 320 -6.33 15.93 -1.02
N PHE A 321 -6.96 16.42 -2.09
CA PHE A 321 -8.03 17.40 -1.97
C PHE A 321 -9.28 16.73 -1.38
N THR A 322 -9.81 17.29 -0.29
CA THR A 322 -11.02 16.79 0.39
C THR A 322 -12.13 17.84 0.40
N PRO A 323 -12.67 18.26 -0.76
CA PRO A 323 -13.75 19.23 -0.80
C PRO A 323 -15.08 18.64 -0.29
N GLU A 324 -16.03 19.51 0.06
CA GLU A 324 -17.36 19.10 0.52
C GLU A 324 -18.06 18.23 -0.55
N PRO A 325 -18.72 17.11 -0.16
CA PRO A 325 -19.42 16.25 -1.11
C PRO A 325 -20.54 17.00 -1.85
N GLY A 326 -20.66 16.76 -3.16
CA GLY A 326 -21.63 17.45 -4.00
C GLY A 326 -21.17 17.58 -5.44
N THR A 327 -21.88 18.41 -6.21
CA THR A 327 -21.50 18.67 -7.62
C THR A 327 -20.50 19.81 -7.68
N VAL A 328 -19.38 19.65 -8.38
CA VAL A 328 -18.38 20.72 -8.55
C VAL A 328 -18.95 21.84 -9.41
N ASP A 329 -19.14 23.01 -8.82
CA ASP A 329 -19.57 24.24 -9.50
C ASP A 329 -18.37 25.01 -10.10
N ALA A 330 -17.24 25.01 -9.39
CA ALA A 330 -16.02 25.70 -9.82
C ALA A 330 -14.76 25.09 -9.19
N VAL A 331 -13.62 25.21 -9.89
CA VAL A 331 -12.28 24.93 -9.37
C VAL A 331 -11.38 26.13 -9.65
N GLU A 332 -11.10 26.91 -8.60
CA GLU A 332 -10.25 28.09 -8.65
C GLU A 332 -8.81 27.69 -8.32
N VAL A 333 -7.85 28.17 -9.12
CA VAL A 333 -6.42 27.88 -8.96
C VAL A 333 -5.68 29.21 -9.08
N ASP A 334 -4.94 29.58 -8.05
CA ASP A 334 -4.10 30.78 -8.08
C ASP A 334 -2.88 30.53 -8.99
N ASP A 335 -2.40 31.57 -9.70
CA ASP A 335 -1.35 31.44 -10.76
C ASP A 335 -0.02 30.83 -10.25
N ASP A 336 0.27 30.96 -8.96
CA ASP A 336 1.46 30.44 -8.27
C ASP A 336 1.12 29.35 -7.24
N ALA A 337 0.03 28.60 -7.45
CA ALA A 337 -0.40 27.55 -6.52
C ALA A 337 0.67 26.48 -6.29
N ALA A 338 1.39 26.07 -7.34
CA ALA A 338 2.46 25.08 -7.33
C ALA A 338 3.44 25.35 -8.49
N ASP A 339 4.61 24.71 -8.47
CA ASP A 339 5.57 24.80 -9.59
C ASP A 339 4.98 24.19 -10.87
N GLU A 340 4.16 23.15 -10.71
CA GLU A 340 3.43 22.51 -11.80
C GLU A 340 2.01 22.12 -11.38
N VAL A 341 1.03 22.42 -12.24
CA VAL A 341 -0.37 22.02 -12.04
C VAL A 341 -0.86 21.22 -13.25
N ARG A 342 -1.35 20.01 -13.02
CA ARG A 342 -2.02 19.17 -14.02
C ARG A 342 -3.51 19.09 -13.75
N ARG A 343 -4.30 18.93 -14.81
CA ARG A 343 -5.73 18.66 -14.74
C ARG A 343 -6.01 17.35 -15.44
N VAL A 344 -6.70 16.46 -14.75
CA VAL A 344 -7.18 15.21 -15.36
C VAL A 344 -8.34 15.57 -16.30
N PRO A 345 -8.29 15.18 -17.58
CA PRO A 345 -9.42 15.32 -18.49
C PRO A 345 -10.64 14.56 -17.97
N LYS A 346 -11.83 15.18 -18.07
CA LYS A 346 -13.10 14.63 -17.58
C LYS A 346 -13.43 13.22 -18.09
N ASP A 347 -13.04 12.93 -19.33
CA ASP A 347 -13.35 11.65 -19.99
C ASP A 347 -12.20 10.63 -19.87
N GLU A 348 -11.12 10.96 -19.15
CA GLU A 348 -9.99 10.06 -18.97
C GLU A 348 -10.31 9.03 -17.88
N LYS A 349 -10.32 7.75 -18.26
CA LYS A 349 -10.45 6.66 -17.30
C LYS A 349 -9.18 6.59 -16.46
N GLN A 350 -9.31 6.88 -15.17
CA GLN A 350 -8.22 6.73 -14.21
C GLN A 350 -8.07 5.27 -13.78
N TYR A 351 -6.90 4.72 -14.04
CA TYR A 351 -6.49 3.39 -13.54
C TYR A 351 -5.66 3.47 -12.27
N VAL A 352 -5.26 4.69 -11.89
CA VAL A 352 -4.40 4.96 -10.73
C VAL A 352 -5.01 6.08 -9.90
N PHE A 353 -4.80 5.97 -8.60
CA PHE A 353 -5.29 6.93 -7.61
C PHE A 353 -4.53 8.27 -7.61
N LEU A 354 -3.30 8.25 -8.12
CA LEU A 354 -2.40 9.40 -8.21
C LEU A 354 -1.89 9.52 -9.66
N PRO A 355 -2.73 10.02 -10.60
CA PRO A 355 -2.30 10.21 -11.99
C PRO A 355 -1.16 11.23 -12.07
N TYR A 356 -0.29 11.09 -13.07
CA TYR A 356 0.88 11.95 -13.33
C TYR A 356 1.97 11.94 -12.24
N LEU A 357 1.86 11.11 -11.19
CA LEU A 357 2.82 11.11 -10.09
C LEU A 357 4.27 10.90 -10.55
N ASP A 358 4.47 9.97 -11.49
CA ASP A 358 5.78 9.64 -12.05
C ASP A 358 6.35 10.79 -12.94
N GLU A 359 5.51 11.73 -13.38
CA GLU A 359 5.95 12.88 -14.18
C GLU A 359 6.57 13.99 -13.32
N PHE A 360 6.24 14.05 -12.02
CA PHE A 360 6.72 15.11 -11.12
C PHE A 360 8.06 14.78 -10.44
N THR A 361 8.83 13.83 -11.00
CA THR A 361 10.05 13.29 -10.38
C THR A 361 11.02 14.40 -9.92
N ASP A 362 11.14 15.48 -10.70
CA ASP A 362 12.07 16.59 -10.43
C ASP A 362 11.37 17.89 -9.98
N THR A 363 10.07 17.83 -9.71
CA THR A 363 9.26 19.00 -9.31
C THR A 363 9.15 19.07 -7.78
N GLU A 364 9.55 20.21 -7.18
CA GLU A 364 9.48 20.38 -5.72
C GLU A 364 8.04 20.40 -5.22
N VAL A 365 7.17 21.20 -5.82
CA VAL A 365 5.74 21.26 -5.47
C VAL A 365 4.89 21.11 -6.73
N ALA A 366 4.08 20.07 -6.79
CA ALA A 366 3.15 19.83 -7.89
C ALA A 366 1.74 19.55 -7.38
N ALA A 367 0.74 19.90 -8.19
CA ALA A 367 -0.66 19.61 -7.89
C ALA A 367 -1.37 18.98 -9.10
N VAL A 368 -2.28 18.05 -8.81
CA VAL A 368 -3.17 17.44 -9.81
C VAL A 368 -4.59 17.70 -9.40
N ILE A 369 -5.38 18.28 -10.31
CA ILE A 369 -6.81 18.48 -10.14
C ILE A 369 -7.53 17.33 -10.81
N GLY A 370 -8.17 16.48 -10.01
CA GLY A 370 -8.83 15.26 -10.47
C GLY A 370 -10.28 15.45 -10.90
N LYS A 371 -10.96 16.53 -10.46
CA LYS A 371 -12.37 16.78 -10.74
C LYS A 371 -12.60 18.08 -11.51
N SER A 372 -13.46 18.00 -12.52
CA SER A 372 -13.94 19.11 -13.35
C SER A 372 -15.33 19.57 -12.95
N VAL A 373 -15.72 20.76 -13.43
CA VAL A 373 -17.07 21.30 -13.23
C VAL A 373 -18.15 20.32 -13.75
N GLY A 374 -19.18 20.13 -12.92
CA GLY A 374 -20.29 19.21 -13.15
C GLY A 374 -20.00 17.75 -12.81
N GLU A 375 -18.81 17.43 -12.28
CA GLU A 375 -18.53 16.11 -11.71
C GLU A 375 -18.92 16.04 -10.23
N ASN A 376 -19.22 14.84 -9.76
CA ASN A 376 -19.57 14.59 -8.38
C ASN A 376 -18.33 14.31 -7.52
N VAL A 377 -18.28 14.94 -6.35
CA VAL A 377 -17.37 14.63 -5.25
C VAL A 377 -18.10 13.67 -4.29
N PRO A 378 -17.62 12.43 -4.10
CA PRO A 378 -18.22 11.50 -3.14
C PRO A 378 -17.90 11.90 -1.69
N PRO A 379 -18.68 11.43 -0.69
CA PRO A 379 -18.23 11.46 0.69
C PRO A 379 -16.94 10.65 0.86
N LEU A 380 -16.05 11.11 1.73
CA LEU A 380 -14.77 10.44 2.01
C LEU A 380 -14.97 9.26 2.98
N LEU A 381 -15.33 8.10 2.44
CA LEU A 381 -15.62 6.88 3.20
C LEU A 381 -14.50 5.84 3.13
N THR A 382 -13.74 5.84 2.04
CA THR A 382 -12.54 5.03 1.82
C THR A 382 -11.48 5.86 1.12
N VAL A 383 -10.22 5.40 1.12
CA VAL A 383 -9.16 6.05 0.34
C VAL A 383 -9.56 6.13 -1.12
N ALA A 384 -10.29 5.17 -1.70
CA ALA A 384 -10.73 5.24 -3.10
C ALA A 384 -11.60 6.48 -3.44
N ASP A 385 -12.13 7.20 -2.43
CA ASP A 385 -12.91 8.42 -2.59
C ASP A 385 -12.06 9.69 -2.74
N CYS A 386 -10.73 9.68 -2.52
CA CYS A 386 -9.90 10.88 -2.74
C CYS A 386 -9.60 11.14 -4.23
N VAL A 387 -10.66 11.29 -5.02
CA VAL A 387 -10.65 11.45 -6.47
C VAL A 387 -10.56 12.91 -6.94
N SER A 388 -10.62 13.87 -6.01
CA SER A 388 -10.57 15.31 -6.31
C SER A 388 -9.17 15.77 -6.74
N GLY A 389 -8.17 14.90 -6.59
CA GLY A 389 -6.77 15.17 -6.91
C GLY A 389 -5.92 15.31 -5.66
N TYR A 390 -4.70 15.80 -5.84
CA TYR A 390 -3.71 15.86 -4.76
C TYR A 390 -2.65 16.94 -4.98
N VAL A 391 -1.92 17.25 -3.92
CA VAL A 391 -0.67 18.01 -3.92
C VAL A 391 0.44 17.06 -3.49
N ILE A 392 1.59 17.12 -4.18
CA ILE A 392 2.84 16.50 -3.72
C ILE A 392 3.89 17.59 -3.52
N ALA A 393 4.62 17.51 -2.42
CA ALA A 393 5.68 18.46 -2.10
C ALA A 393 6.93 17.75 -1.56
N SER A 394 8.09 18.28 -1.91
CA SER A 394 9.39 18.02 -1.28
C SER A 394 9.77 19.23 -0.41
N GLY A 395 10.49 18.98 0.68
CA GLY A 395 10.96 20.00 1.61
C GLY A 395 12.28 19.60 2.29
N ARG A 396 12.85 20.51 3.06
CA ARG A 396 14.09 20.25 3.83
C ARG A 396 13.92 19.17 4.89
N ASP A 397 12.70 18.99 5.36
CA ASP A 397 12.25 17.98 6.31
C ASP A 397 10.74 17.75 6.09
N ALA A 398 10.15 16.83 6.87
CA ALA A 398 8.72 16.51 6.74
C ALA A 398 7.81 17.70 7.11
N ASP A 399 8.21 18.57 8.04
CA ASP A 399 7.42 19.74 8.42
C ASP A 399 7.35 20.75 7.27
N ASP A 400 8.48 21.02 6.61
CA ASP A 400 8.54 21.90 5.42
C ASP A 400 7.71 21.32 4.26
N ALA A 401 7.78 20.02 4.00
CA ALA A 401 6.99 19.38 2.95
C ALA A 401 5.48 19.46 3.22
N VAL A 402 5.05 19.17 4.46
CA VAL A 402 3.63 19.28 4.86
C VAL A 402 3.14 20.72 4.76
N ALA A 403 3.93 21.69 5.23
CA ALA A 403 3.58 23.11 5.16
C ALA A 403 3.42 23.60 3.71
N ARG A 404 4.25 23.11 2.78
CA ARG A 404 4.12 23.40 1.35
C ARG A 404 2.84 22.80 0.76
N CYS A 405 2.51 21.55 1.10
CA CYS A 405 1.23 20.94 0.71
C CYS A 405 0.03 21.75 1.22
N GLU A 406 0.07 22.21 2.47
CA GLU A 406 -0.96 23.08 3.07
C GLU A 406 -1.10 24.41 2.30
N ALA A 407 0.02 25.09 2.05
CA ALA A 407 0.02 26.36 1.34
C ALA A 407 -0.52 26.25 -0.09
N THR A 408 -0.18 25.17 -0.81
CA THR A 408 -0.74 24.90 -2.15
C THR A 408 -2.22 24.51 -2.09
N ASN A 409 -2.62 23.73 -1.09
CA ASN A 409 -4.02 23.34 -0.91
C ASN A 409 -4.93 24.57 -0.73
N ASP A 410 -4.49 25.58 0.02
CA ASP A 410 -5.27 26.82 0.22
C ASP A 410 -5.42 27.68 -1.05
N ARG A 411 -4.54 27.47 -2.04
CA ARG A 411 -4.52 28.15 -3.34
C ARG A 411 -5.34 27.42 -4.43
N ILE A 412 -5.85 26.23 -4.13
CA ILE A 412 -6.68 25.42 -5.05
C ILE A 412 -8.02 25.14 -4.36
N ARG A 413 -9.08 25.84 -4.80
CA ARG A 413 -10.37 25.84 -4.11
C ARG A 413 -11.47 25.25 -4.99
N PHE A 414 -12.11 24.19 -4.48
CA PHE A 414 -13.32 23.60 -5.06
C PHE A 414 -14.56 24.25 -4.44
N LYS A 415 -15.55 24.56 -5.26
CA LYS A 415 -16.90 24.95 -4.83
C LYS A 415 -17.86 23.85 -5.23
N THR A 416 -18.64 23.34 -4.28
CA THR A 416 -19.61 22.27 -4.50
C THR A 416 -21.02 22.68 -4.07
N SER A 417 -22.04 22.13 -4.74
CA SER A 417 -23.47 22.34 -4.46
C SER A 417 -24.23 21.06 -4.15
#